data_AF-A0A969NJK5-F1
#
_entry.id   AF-A0A969NJK5-F1
#
_cell.length_a   1.000
_cell.length_b   1.000
_cell.length_c   1.000
_cell.angle_alpha   90.00
_cell.angle_beta   90.00
_cell.angle_gamma   90.00
#
_symmetry.space_group_name_H-M   'P 1'
#
loop_
_entity.id
_entity.type
_entity.pdbx_description
1 polymer ?
#
loop_
_entity_poly.entity_id
_entity_poly.type
_entity_poly.pdbx_seq_one_letter_code
_entity_poly.pdbx_strand_id
1 'polypeptide(L)'
;MRIIVPMAGMGKRLRPHTLTTPKPLIKICGKPIVEWLVEDIAKVVGGKVEEIAYVVGKFGNEVENQLVNIARRLGAKGTIYYQDEPLGTGHAV
;
A
#
# COMPACT_ATOMS: atom_id res chain seq x y z
N MET A 1 7.66 14.56 3.62
CA MET A 1 8.35 13.25 3.71
C MET A 1 7.71 12.24 2.78
N ARG A 2 8.46 11.22 2.34
CA ARG A 2 7.97 10.16 1.45
C ARG A 2 7.90 8.83 2.18
N ILE A 3 6.85 8.04 1.92
CA ILE A 3 6.66 6.70 2.49
C ILE A 3 6.64 5.69 1.34
N ILE A 4 7.39 4.59 1.49
CA ILE A 4 7.39 3.47 0.54
C ILE A 4 6.67 2.29 1.19
N VAL A 5 5.68 1.74 0.50
CA VAL A 5 4.90 0.57 0.94
C VAL A 5 5.13 -0.60 -0.01
N PRO A 6 6.05 -1.52 0.31
CA PRO A 6 6.28 -2.71 -0.50
C PRO A 6 5.13 -3.71 -0.34
N MET A 7 4.40 -3.96 -1.44
CA MET A 7 3.19 -4.80 -1.43
C MET A 7 3.00 -5.69 -2.66
N ALA A 8 4.06 -5.99 -3.41
CA ALA A 8 4.01 -6.90 -4.56
C ALA A 8 3.77 -8.36 -4.18
N GLY A 9 3.96 -8.73 -2.90
CA GLY A 9 3.76 -10.10 -2.44
C GLY A 9 2.31 -10.57 -2.48
N MET A 10 2.08 -11.78 -2.99
CA MET A 10 0.75 -12.41 -3.09
C MET A 10 0.06 -12.77 -1.75
N GLY A 11 0.73 -12.61 -0.61
CA GLY A 11 0.12 -12.88 0.70
C GLY A 11 -0.45 -14.30 0.88
N LYS A 12 0.21 -15.33 0.30
CA LYS A 12 -0.34 -16.71 0.20
C LYS A 12 -0.81 -17.34 1.53
N ARG A 13 -0.19 -16.96 2.65
CA ARG A 13 -0.54 -17.45 4.00
C ARG A 13 -1.90 -16.95 4.52
N LEU A 14 -2.46 -15.88 3.94
CA LEU A 14 -3.74 -15.30 4.32
C LEU A 14 -4.89 -15.66 3.37
N ARG A 15 -4.69 -16.66 2.51
CA ARG A 15 -5.76 -17.18 1.67
C ARG A 15 -6.88 -17.76 2.55
N PRO A 16 -8.16 -17.61 2.15
CA PRO A 16 -8.62 -17.13 0.83
C PRO A 16 -8.68 -15.61 0.67
N HIS A 17 -8.48 -14.82 1.72
CA HIS A 17 -8.67 -13.36 1.71
C HIS A 17 -7.77 -12.62 0.71
N THR A 18 -6.61 -13.20 0.38
CA THR A 18 -5.64 -12.61 -0.56
C THR A 18 -5.72 -13.16 -1.99
N LEU A 19 -6.77 -13.90 -2.34
CA LEU A 19 -6.94 -14.41 -3.72
C LEU A 19 -7.27 -13.31 -4.72
N THR A 20 -8.13 -12.38 -4.32
CA THR A 20 -8.60 -11.28 -5.17
C THR A 20 -8.19 -9.90 -4.65
N THR A 21 -7.82 -9.80 -3.38
CA THR A 21 -7.50 -8.53 -2.73
C THR A 21 -6.06 -8.56 -2.21
N PRO A 22 -5.20 -7.59 -2.57
CA PRO A 22 -3.87 -7.48 -1.99
C PRO A 22 -3.94 -7.36 -0.46
N LYS A 23 -3.00 -7.98 0.26
CA LYS A 23 -2.97 -7.94 1.74
C LYS A 23 -3.15 -6.52 2.31
N PRO A 24 -2.48 -5.46 1.82
CA PRO A 24 -2.63 -4.13 2.42
C PRO A 24 -4.00 -3.49 2.23
N LEU A 25 -4.78 -3.96 1.26
CA LEU A 25 -6.16 -3.48 1.02
C LEU A 25 -7.22 -4.26 1.80
N ILE A 26 -6.85 -5.34 2.50
CA ILE A 26 -7.76 -6.00 3.42
C ILE A 26 -8.20 -5.01 4.49
N LYS A 27 -9.51 -4.92 4.72
CA LYS A 27 -10.10 -4.01 5.71
C LYS A 27 -10.08 -4.65 7.08
N ILE A 28 -9.56 -3.92 8.06
CA ILE A 28 -9.65 -4.23 9.49
C ILE A 28 -10.49 -3.12 10.13
N CYS A 29 -11.61 -3.52 10.75
CA CYS A 29 -12.60 -2.59 11.31
C CYS A 29 -13.06 -1.51 10.31
N GLY A 30 -13.33 -1.91 9.06
CA GLY A 30 -13.82 -1.02 8.00
C GLY A 30 -12.76 -0.23 7.25
N LYS A 31 -11.51 -0.15 7.74
CA LYS A 31 -10.41 0.61 7.12
C LYS A 31 -9.30 -0.32 6.59
N PRO A 32 -8.74 -0.09 5.39
CA PRO A 32 -7.62 -0.87 4.85
C PRO A 32 -6.39 -0.86 5.77
N ILE A 33 -5.66 -1.98 5.83
CA ILE A 33 -4.40 -2.08 6.61
C ILE A 33 -3.41 -0.97 6.23
N VAL A 34 -3.28 -0.65 4.93
CA VAL A 34 -2.35 0.39 4.47
C VAL A 34 -2.72 1.79 4.97
N GLU A 35 -4.02 2.07 5.14
CA GLU A 35 -4.48 3.36 5.65
C GLU A 35 -4.15 3.50 7.14
N TRP A 36 -4.37 2.44 7.94
CA TRP A 36 -3.92 2.39 9.33
C TRP A 36 -2.41 2.67 9.46
N LEU A 37 -1.59 1.97 8.66
CA LEU A 37 -0.13 2.10 8.70
C LEU A 37 0.34 3.52 8.41
N VAL A 38 -0.17 4.14 7.34
CA VAL A 38 0.27 5.49 6.95
C VAL A 38 -0.20 6.53 7.95
N GLU A 39 -1.43 6.42 8.47
CA GLU A 39 -1.93 7.32 9.51
C GLU A 39 -1.06 7.27 10.77
N ASP A 40 -0.69 6.06 11.22
CA ASP A 40 0.11 5.90 12.42
C ASP A 40 1.55 6.39 12.22
N ILE A 41 2.16 6.14 11.06
CA ILE A 41 3.47 6.71 10.70
C ILE A 41 3.40 8.25 10.71
N ALA A 42 2.37 8.82 10.09
CA ALA A 42 2.20 10.28 10.02
C ALA A 42 2.05 10.91 11.42
N LYS A 43 1.28 10.26 12.32
CA LYS A 43 1.13 10.70 13.72
C LYS A 43 2.45 10.67 14.48
N VAL A 44 3.23 9.60 14.34
CA VAL A 44 4.47 9.40 15.10
C VAL A 44 5.58 10.35 14.64
N VAL A 45 5.72 10.56 13.32
CA VAL A 45 6.81 11.37 12.76
C VAL A 45 6.51 12.87 12.82
N GLY A 46 5.25 13.26 13.05
CA GLY A 46 4.85 14.66 13.28
C GLY A 46 5.02 15.58 12.07
N GLY A 47 5.27 15.02 10.87
CA GLY A 47 5.52 15.74 9.63
C GLY A 47 4.49 15.43 8.55
N LYS A 48 4.37 16.33 7.56
CA LYS A 48 3.49 16.13 6.41
C LYS A 48 4.02 15.01 5.51
N VAL A 49 3.17 14.02 5.24
CA VAL A 49 3.39 13.02 4.19
C VAL A 49 3.09 13.67 2.85
N GLU A 50 4.11 13.79 2.00
CA GLU A 50 3.98 14.42 0.68
C GLU A 50 3.66 13.39 -0.39
N GLU A 51 4.23 12.18 -0.26
CA GLU A 51 4.09 11.11 -1.23
C GLU A 51 4.05 9.75 -0.54
N ILE A 52 3.18 8.88 -1.03
CA ILE A 52 3.11 7.47 -0.67
C ILE A 52 3.31 6.66 -1.96
N ALA A 53 4.47 6.00 -2.03
CA ALA A 53 4.86 5.12 -3.12
C ALA A 53 4.41 3.69 -2.81
N TYR A 54 3.48 3.17 -3.59
CA TYR A 54 3.01 1.79 -3.47
C TYR A 54 3.73 0.91 -4.47
N VAL A 55 4.49 -0.07 -3.99
CA VAL A 55 5.14 -1.06 -4.88
C VAL A 55 4.23 -2.27 -5.00
N VAL A 56 3.54 -2.38 -6.14
CA VAL A 56 2.49 -3.37 -6.40
C VAL A 56 2.93 -4.41 -7.42
N GLY A 57 2.34 -5.60 -7.34
CA GLY A 57 2.38 -6.59 -8.41
C GLY A 57 1.18 -6.40 -9.36
N LYS A 58 0.92 -7.40 -10.20
CA LYS A 58 -0.22 -7.39 -11.13
C LYS A 58 -1.55 -7.61 -10.40
N PHE A 59 -2.15 -6.52 -9.93
CA PHE A 59 -3.45 -6.53 -9.23
C PHE A 59 -4.57 -5.77 -9.97
N GLY A 60 -4.23 -5.03 -11.02
CA GLY A 60 -5.16 -4.33 -11.91
C GLY A 60 -5.57 -2.93 -11.45
N ASN A 61 -6.20 -2.20 -12.38
CA ASN A 61 -6.48 -0.76 -12.25
C ASN A 61 -7.35 -0.38 -11.05
N GLU A 62 -8.28 -1.26 -10.62
CA GLU A 62 -9.15 -0.98 -9.48
C GLU A 62 -8.36 -0.84 -8.17
N VAL A 63 -7.38 -1.73 -7.96
CA VAL A 63 -6.48 -1.69 -6.80
C VAL A 63 -5.65 -0.42 -6.81
N GLU A 64 -5.12 -0.04 -7.97
CA GLU A 64 -4.32 1.17 -8.13
C GLU A 64 -5.15 2.43 -7.82
N ASN A 65 -6.37 2.51 -8.34
CA ASN A 65 -7.30 3.60 -8.05
C ASN A 65 -7.62 3.69 -6.56
N GLN A 66 -7.83 2.56 -5.89
CA GLN A 66 -8.08 2.53 -4.45
C GLN A 66 -6.88 3.05 -3.64
N LEU A 67 -5.66 2.65 -4.00
CA LEU A 67 -4.43 3.10 -3.35
C LEU A 67 -4.18 4.61 -3.53
N VAL A 68 -4.35 5.12 -4.75
CA VAL A 68 -4.24 6.55 -5.04
C VAL A 68 -5.30 7.35 -4.26
N ASN A 69 -6.51 6.82 -4.16
CA ASN A 69 -7.57 7.43 -3.35
C ASN A 69 -7.26 7.45 -1.85
N ILE A 70 -6.66 6.38 -1.31
CA ILE A 70 -6.19 6.34 0.08
C ILE A 70 -5.15 7.43 0.32
N ALA A 71 -4.12 7.53 -0.53
CA ALA A 71 -3.11 8.57 -0.40
C ALA A 71 -3.70 9.99 -0.42
N ARG A 72 -4.64 10.23 -1.34
CA ARG A 72 -5.33 11.52 -1.46
C ARG A 72 -6.14 11.87 -0.21
N ARG A 73 -6.85 10.90 0.40
CA ARG A 73 -7.56 11.12 1.68
C ARG A 73 -6.63 11.50 2.82
N LEU A 74 -5.40 11.01 2.78
CA LEU A 74 -4.35 11.31 3.74
C LEU A 74 -3.58 12.61 3.41
N GLY A 75 -4.00 13.35 2.37
CA GLY A 75 -3.38 14.61 1.98
C GLY A 75 -2.03 14.45 1.27
N ALA A 76 -1.72 13.25 0.77
CA ALA A 76 -0.47 12.91 0.09
C ALA A 76 -0.70 12.56 -1.39
N LYS A 77 0.36 12.68 -2.21
CA LYS A 77 0.39 12.16 -3.57
C LYS A 77 0.55 10.64 -3.54
N GLY A 78 -0.37 9.89 -4.14
CA GLY A 78 -0.21 8.46 -4.35
C GLY A 78 0.53 8.16 -5.64
N THR A 79 1.61 7.39 -5.59
CA THR A 79 2.37 6.97 -6.78
C THR A 79 2.46 5.44 -6.80
N ILE A 80 2.20 4.83 -7.96
CA ILE A 80 2.26 3.39 -8.16
C ILE A 80 3.58 3.03 -8.83
N TYR A 81 4.26 2.02 -8.27
CA TYR A 81 5.46 1.39 -8.83
C TYR A 81 5.19 -0.10 -8.99
N TYR A 82 5.70 -0.69 -10.07
CA TYR A 82 5.50 -2.10 -10.35
C TYR A 82 6.72 -2.93 -9.96
N GLN A 83 6.46 -4.05 -9.30
CA GLN A 83 7.41 -5.12 -9.08
C GLN A 83 6.74 -6.43 -9.50
N ASP A 84 7.02 -6.85 -10.73
CA ASP A 84 6.41 -8.04 -11.33
C ASP A 84 6.93 -9.34 -10.69
N GLU A 85 8.21 -9.36 -10.32
CA GLU A 85 8.84 -10.50 -9.67
C GLU A 85 9.10 -10.21 -8.18
N PRO A 86 8.80 -11.14 -7.26
CA PRO A 86 9.01 -10.93 -5.83
C PRO A 86 10.51 -11.07 -5.46
N LEU A 87 11.31 -10.08 -5.86
CA LEU A 87 12.76 -10.01 -5.67
C LEU A 87 13.18 -9.62 -4.24
N GLY A 88 12.22 -9.57 -3.32
CA GLY A 88 12.43 -9.18 -1.92
C GLY A 88 12.29 -7.69 -1.66
N THR A 89 12.35 -7.32 -0.38
CA THR A 89 12.14 -5.94 0.08
C THR A 89 13.30 -5.00 -0.29
N GLY A 90 14.53 -5.51 -0.40
CA GLY A 90 15.69 -4.70 -0.79
C GLY A 90 15.59 -4.15 -2.22
N HIS A 91 14.90 -4.84 -3.12
CA HIS A 91 14.64 -4.34 -4.48
C HIS A 91 13.53 -3.26 -4.51
N ALA A 92 12.71 -3.16 -3.46
CA ALA A 92 11.56 -2.26 -3.44
C ALA A 92 11.89 -0.85 -2.91
N VAL A 93 13.13 -0.62 -2.45
CA VAL A 93 13.63 0.64 -1.85
C VAL A 93 14.73 1.19 -2.73
#